data_AF-A0A1R2B657-F1
#
_entry.id   AF-A0A1R2B657-F1
#
_cell.length_a   1.000
_cell.length_b   1.000
_cell.length_c   1.000
_cell.angle_alpha   90.00
_cell.angle_beta   90.00
_cell.angle_gamma   90.00
#
_symmetry.space_group_name_H-M   'P 1'
#
loop_
_entity.id
_entity.type
_entity.pdbx_description
1 polymer ?
#
loop_
_entity_poly.entity_id
_entity_poly.type
_entity_poly.pdbx_seq_one_letter_code
_entity_poly.pdbx_strand_id
1 'polypeptide(L)'
;MTSGSTITAKIETWSRDSFELLDYDATDITKTIIKSKTSCYMVRTDNVPFFIENPFTEEFSKLKFLSKIQAFDSKIHTDYFSISPVTSINEKNLEREQYEKLWLVVKAMKNKAGINGYFLGEGDVIRVGRCKFRIKELKNTQENGMEHFSLCDMLSGNDDDSEELPHNETTRSFVLPCRICLSEVYFPENPLISPCKCGGTMKYIHLKCLQQCLMSKLTTKSSDCVLSFSWKKLGCDLCKKTYPYKLNLQGRTIELLEIPKPPGQYIILEALCKDKSSQKGLHVVHMGNKACIKIGRAQECELRITDISVSRNHAKLNFIGGNFYLEDSGSKFGTLVQIKRPILIEENKDIRMQSGRSLISYSLKLPWTLIPSCFRTSSSLFDGTLTNKNIPILPYNTGIPLSISDQYKLLAYAGMPVKFNEKYKQNRNILYEHNALGANSSYEMEDNESVGSCEEVEIANAEEAAEEAQCEETNRFEVTAFNS
;
A
#
# COMPACT_ATOMS: atom_id res chain seq x y z
N MET A 1 -6.69 36.74 30.30
CA MET A 1 -7.24 35.96 29.17
C MET A 1 -6.13 35.73 28.16
N THR A 2 -5.33 34.69 28.34
CA THR A 2 -4.31 34.31 27.35
C THR A 2 -5.05 33.79 26.12
N SER A 3 -4.92 34.48 24.98
CA SER A 3 -5.44 33.99 23.71
C SER A 3 -4.82 32.63 23.42
N GLY A 4 -5.62 31.57 23.28
CA GLY A 4 -5.15 30.26 22.81
C GLY A 4 -4.84 30.27 21.31
N SER A 5 -4.12 29.26 20.83
CA SER A 5 -3.85 29.11 19.39
C SER A 5 -5.15 28.90 18.63
N THR A 6 -5.26 29.44 17.42
CA THR A 6 -6.47 29.30 16.59
C THR A 6 -6.11 28.61 15.29
N ILE A 7 -6.78 27.49 15.02
CA ILE A 7 -6.72 26.84 13.72
C ILE A 7 -7.73 27.50 12.79
N THR A 8 -7.28 27.85 11.59
CA THR A 8 -8.13 28.38 10.51
C THR A 8 -8.11 27.39 9.35
N ALA A 9 -9.28 26.90 8.97
CA ALA A 9 -9.48 26.11 7.77
C ALA A 9 -10.10 26.99 6.68
N LYS A 10 -9.43 27.10 5.53
CA LYS A 10 -10.00 27.67 4.30
C LYS A 10 -10.43 26.50 3.42
N ILE A 11 -11.71 26.44 3.09
CA ILE A 11 -12.32 25.32 2.37
C ILE A 11 -12.82 25.81 1.03
N GLU A 12 -12.48 25.09 -0.01
CA GLU A 12 -13.01 25.22 -1.37
C GLU A 12 -13.76 23.93 -1.69
N THR A 13 -15.09 24.01 -1.84
CA THR A 13 -15.93 22.82 -2.13
C THR A 13 -16.51 22.92 -3.53
N TRP A 14 -16.31 21.88 -4.33
CA TRP A 14 -16.89 21.79 -5.67
C TRP A 14 -18.37 21.42 -5.59
N SER A 15 -19.21 22.11 -6.38
CA SER A 15 -20.65 21.91 -6.37
C SER A 15 -21.08 20.55 -6.90
N ARG A 16 -20.33 19.99 -7.86
CA ARG A 16 -20.55 18.68 -8.50
C ARG A 16 -19.54 17.65 -8.02
N ASP A 17 -19.89 16.38 -8.17
CA ASP A 17 -18.92 15.31 -7.96
C ASP A 17 -17.79 15.40 -9.00
N SER A 18 -16.56 15.32 -8.51
CA SER A 18 -15.34 15.32 -9.30
C SER A 18 -14.83 13.90 -9.56
N PHE A 19 -15.62 12.85 -9.30
CA PHE A 19 -15.21 11.46 -9.41
C PHE A 19 -13.93 11.17 -8.59
N GLU A 20 -13.89 11.72 -7.37
CA GLU A 20 -12.73 11.74 -6.46
C GLU A 20 -11.51 12.56 -6.92
N LEU A 21 -11.55 13.29 -8.04
CA LEU A 21 -10.44 14.11 -8.52
C LEU A 21 -10.32 15.45 -7.76
N LEU A 22 -9.09 15.97 -7.67
CA LEU A 22 -8.82 17.33 -7.20
C LEU A 22 -8.89 18.27 -8.41
N ASP A 23 -9.97 19.03 -8.58
CA ASP A 23 -10.10 19.88 -9.77
C ASP A 23 -9.67 21.33 -9.47
N TYR A 24 -8.45 21.69 -9.87
CA TYR A 24 -7.95 23.06 -9.72
C TYR A 24 -8.66 24.07 -10.65
N ASP A 25 -9.25 23.60 -11.75
CA ASP A 25 -9.82 24.45 -12.79
C ASP A 25 -11.34 24.63 -12.65
N ALA A 26 -11.94 24.03 -11.62
CA ALA A 26 -13.36 24.13 -11.39
C ALA A 26 -13.79 25.58 -11.13
N THR A 27 -14.82 26.02 -11.84
CA THR A 27 -15.33 27.39 -11.75
C THR A 27 -16.41 27.55 -10.68
N ASP A 28 -17.17 26.48 -10.41
CA ASP A 28 -18.29 26.48 -9.48
C ASP A 28 -17.86 25.93 -8.12
N ILE A 29 -17.29 26.83 -7.30
CA ILE A 29 -16.69 26.52 -6.01
C ILE A 29 -17.31 27.39 -4.92
N THR A 30 -17.75 26.76 -3.82
CA THR A 30 -18.10 27.48 -2.59
C THR A 30 -16.84 27.64 -1.72
N LYS A 31 -16.54 28.87 -1.32
CA LYS A 31 -15.40 29.18 -0.44
C LYS A 31 -15.90 29.51 0.96
N THR A 32 -15.36 28.82 1.96
CA THR A 32 -15.73 29.01 3.36
C THR A 32 -14.47 29.12 4.21
N ILE A 33 -14.49 29.97 5.23
CA ILE A 33 -13.41 30.07 6.21
C ILE A 33 -13.99 29.81 7.58
N ILE A 34 -13.46 28.81 8.28
CA ILE A 34 -13.93 28.41 9.59
C ILE A 34 -12.74 28.40 10.54
N LYS A 35 -12.96 28.84 11.78
CA LYS A 35 -11.94 28.92 12.81
C LYS A 35 -12.38 28.12 14.03
N SER A 36 -11.42 27.49 14.68
CA SER A 36 -11.64 26.82 15.97
C SER A 36 -10.45 27.07 16.90
N LYS A 37 -10.71 27.00 18.20
CA LYS A 37 -9.69 26.95 19.26
C LYS A 37 -9.70 25.61 20.01
N THR A 38 -10.68 24.76 19.73
CA THR A 38 -11.00 23.53 20.44
C THR A 38 -10.94 22.34 19.48
N SER A 39 -10.95 21.14 20.05
CA SER A 39 -11.11 19.90 19.28
C SER A 39 -12.48 19.87 18.63
N CYS A 40 -12.52 19.57 17.32
CA CYS A 40 -13.77 19.52 16.55
C CYS A 40 -13.66 18.55 15.38
N TYR A 41 -14.81 18.24 14.78
CA TYR A 41 -14.91 17.52 13.52
C TYR A 41 -15.24 18.51 12.41
N MET A 42 -14.54 18.41 11.28
CA MET A 42 -14.96 19.03 10.04
C MET A 42 -15.99 18.13 9.37
N VAL A 43 -17.19 18.66 9.17
CA VAL A 43 -18.27 17.96 8.48
C VAL A 43 -18.79 18.80 7.33
N ARG A 44 -19.51 18.14 6.42
CA ARG A 44 -20.21 18.78 5.31
C ARG A 44 -21.63 18.24 5.21
N THR A 45 -22.58 19.16 5.07
CA THR A 45 -23.92 18.87 4.57
C THR A 45 -24.02 19.50 3.18
N ASP A 46 -24.29 18.68 2.17
CA ASP A 46 -24.27 19.07 0.75
C ASP A 46 -22.97 19.76 0.33
N ASN A 47 -22.99 21.10 0.19
CA ASN A 47 -21.86 21.94 -0.22
C ASN A 47 -21.39 22.90 0.89
N VAL A 48 -21.94 22.78 2.10
CA VAL A 48 -21.64 23.67 3.23
C VAL A 48 -20.78 22.93 4.25
N PRO A 49 -19.48 23.25 4.33
CA PRO A 49 -18.61 22.75 5.38
C PRO A 49 -18.81 23.56 6.67
N PHE A 50 -18.78 22.89 7.83
CA PHE A 50 -18.80 23.53 9.14
C PHE A 50 -18.10 22.67 10.20
N PHE A 51 -17.78 23.29 11.36
CA PHE A 51 -17.23 22.57 12.51
C PHE A 51 -18.33 22.17 13.48
N ILE A 52 -18.19 20.96 14.03
CA ILE A 52 -19.00 20.48 15.15
C ILE A 52 -18.08 19.95 16.26
N GLU A 53 -18.36 20.31 17.50
CA GLU A 53 -17.61 19.78 18.66
C GLU A 53 -18.19 18.43 19.11
N ASN A 54 -19.53 18.32 19.13
CA ASN A 54 -20.24 17.10 19.48
C ASN A 54 -21.07 16.58 18.30
N PRO A 55 -20.70 15.44 17.70
CA PRO A 55 -21.39 14.91 16.54
C PRO A 55 -22.71 14.17 16.83
N PHE A 56 -23.08 13.88 18.09
CA PHE A 56 -24.30 13.12 18.43
C PHE A 56 -25.60 13.93 18.37
N THR A 57 -25.82 14.65 17.27
CA THR A 57 -27.09 15.34 16.97
C THR A 57 -28.01 14.46 16.13
N GLU A 58 -29.33 14.69 16.18
CA GLU A 58 -30.33 13.91 15.44
C GLU A 58 -30.09 13.85 13.90
N GLU A 59 -29.35 14.81 13.34
CA GLU A 59 -29.04 14.89 11.91
C GLU A 59 -27.72 14.20 11.49
N PHE A 60 -27.06 13.49 12.41
CA PHE A 60 -25.73 12.91 12.20
C PHE A 60 -25.62 11.98 10.97
N SER A 61 -26.69 11.27 10.61
CA SER A 61 -26.72 10.38 9.45
C SER A 61 -26.57 11.11 8.10
N LYS A 62 -26.91 12.40 8.05
CA LYS A 62 -26.80 13.23 6.84
C LYS A 62 -25.42 13.86 6.67
N LEU A 63 -24.59 13.83 7.71
CA LEU A 63 -23.29 14.49 7.73
C LEU A 63 -22.25 13.64 7.01
N LYS A 64 -21.44 14.30 6.16
CA LYS A 64 -20.19 13.71 5.63
C LYS A 64 -19.01 14.22 6.45
N PHE A 65 -18.34 13.33 7.16
CA PHE A 65 -17.14 13.64 7.93
C PHE A 65 -15.92 13.80 7.03
N LEU A 66 -15.25 14.95 7.13
CA LEU A 66 -14.10 15.29 6.28
C LEU A 66 -12.76 15.07 6.98
N SER A 67 -12.66 15.48 8.25
CA SER A 67 -11.46 15.33 9.08
C SER A 67 -11.77 15.58 10.56
N LYS A 68 -10.92 15.06 11.45
CA LYS A 68 -10.94 15.32 12.88
C LYS A 68 -9.79 16.24 13.22
N ILE A 69 -10.08 17.28 14.00
CA ILE A 69 -9.11 18.24 14.50
C ILE A 69 -9.03 18.05 16.00
N GLN A 70 -7.85 17.71 16.49
CA GLN A 70 -7.61 17.51 17.92
C GLN A 70 -6.67 18.59 18.43
N ALA A 71 -7.15 19.37 19.40
CA ALA A 71 -6.36 20.33 20.15
C ALA A 71 -5.72 19.63 21.36
N PHE A 72 -4.45 19.93 21.61
CA PHE A 72 -3.70 19.47 22.77
C PHE A 72 -3.34 20.68 23.63
N ASP A 73 -3.81 20.67 24.88
CA ASP A 73 -3.44 21.67 25.87
C ASP A 73 -2.03 21.35 26.37
N SER A 74 -1.09 22.23 26.05
CA SER A 74 0.22 22.23 26.68
C SER A 74 0.14 23.12 27.92
N LYS A 75 0.50 22.56 29.09
CA LYS A 75 0.71 23.32 30.33
C LYS A 75 1.72 24.48 30.18
N ILE A 76 2.40 24.61 29.03
CA ILE A 76 3.53 25.51 28.75
C ILE A 76 3.27 26.41 27.52
N HIS A 77 2.06 26.99 27.40
CA HIS A 77 1.77 28.19 26.59
C HIS A 77 1.54 28.07 25.06
N THR A 78 1.47 26.89 24.46
CA THR A 78 1.05 26.78 23.04
C THR A 78 0.17 25.57 22.79
N ASP A 79 -1.09 25.79 22.38
CA ASP A 79 -1.97 24.71 21.95
C ASP A 79 -1.48 24.18 20.60
N TYR A 80 -1.31 22.86 20.53
CA TYR A 80 -0.97 22.16 19.30
C TYR A 80 -2.24 21.58 18.68
N PHE A 81 -2.30 21.54 17.35
CA PHE A 81 -3.40 20.92 16.62
C PHE A 81 -2.88 19.77 15.79
N SER A 82 -3.61 18.64 15.82
CA SER A 82 -3.42 17.57 14.86
C SER A 82 -4.67 17.38 14.00
N ILE A 83 -4.46 16.91 12.76
CA ILE A 83 -5.52 16.54 11.83
C ILE A 83 -5.41 15.05 11.57
N SER A 84 -6.53 14.34 11.67
CA SER A 84 -6.63 12.92 11.35
C SER A 84 -7.86 12.65 10.48
N PRO A 85 -7.92 11.49 9.78
CA PRO A 85 -9.17 11.02 9.21
C PRO A 85 -10.20 10.73 10.31
N VAL A 86 -11.47 10.65 9.91
CA VAL A 86 -12.59 10.23 10.77
C VAL A 86 -13.06 8.86 10.30
N THR A 87 -12.65 7.81 11.01
CA THR A 87 -13.11 6.43 10.73
C THR A 87 -14.05 5.90 11.80
N SER A 88 -13.98 6.48 13.00
CA SER A 88 -14.83 6.17 14.12
C SER A 88 -15.05 7.42 14.98
N ILE A 89 -16.15 7.42 15.73
CA ILE A 89 -16.53 8.48 16.66
C ILE A 89 -16.93 7.80 17.96
N ASN A 90 -16.26 8.16 19.06
CA ASN A 90 -16.45 7.54 20.38
C ASN A 90 -16.49 6.00 20.29
N GLU A 91 -15.50 5.42 19.61
CA GLU A 91 -15.34 3.96 19.41
C GLU A 91 -16.40 3.28 18.52
N LYS A 92 -17.41 4.01 18.05
CA LYS A 92 -18.34 3.53 17.02
C LYS A 92 -17.76 3.77 15.63
N ASN A 93 -17.59 2.70 14.86
CA ASN A 93 -17.15 2.80 13.47
C ASN A 93 -18.22 3.48 12.61
N LEU A 94 -17.78 4.35 11.71
CA LEU A 94 -18.64 5.01 10.73
C LEU A 94 -18.84 4.10 9.51
N GLU A 95 -20.04 4.16 8.94
CA GLU A 95 -20.29 3.57 7.63
C GLU A 95 -19.51 4.32 6.56
N ARG A 96 -19.16 3.64 5.47
CA ARG A 96 -18.29 4.22 4.44
C ARG A 96 -18.89 5.47 3.80
N GLU A 97 -20.21 5.52 3.69
CA GLU A 97 -20.88 6.69 3.15
C GLU A 97 -20.75 7.90 4.06
N GLN A 98 -20.59 7.72 5.37
CA GLN A 98 -20.60 8.81 6.34
C GLN A 98 -19.29 9.60 6.39
N TYR A 99 -18.19 9.10 5.81
CA TYR A 99 -16.90 9.79 5.86
C TYR A 99 -16.16 9.78 4.54
N GLU A 100 -15.34 10.80 4.36
CA GLU A 100 -14.49 10.99 3.20
C GLU A 100 -13.04 10.62 3.55
N LYS A 101 -12.33 10.07 2.56
CA LYS A 101 -10.89 9.79 2.73
C LYS A 101 -10.11 11.09 2.73
N LEU A 102 -9.14 11.18 3.64
CA LEU A 102 -8.26 12.33 3.76
C LEU A 102 -6.97 12.11 2.94
N TRP A 103 -6.65 13.06 2.07
CA TRP A 103 -5.50 13.02 1.17
C TRP A 103 -4.66 14.28 1.31
N LEU A 104 -3.36 14.14 1.55
CA LEU A 104 -2.39 15.24 1.54
C LEU A 104 -2.05 15.63 0.10
N VAL A 105 -2.06 16.93 -0.21
CA VAL A 105 -1.74 17.46 -1.54
C VAL A 105 -0.24 17.72 -1.68
N VAL A 106 0.44 17.02 -2.58
CA VAL A 106 1.90 17.09 -2.74
C VAL A 106 2.36 18.41 -3.34
N LYS A 107 1.59 19.00 -4.25
CA LYS A 107 1.91 20.26 -4.95
C LYS A 107 2.22 21.44 -4.01
N ALA A 108 1.67 21.43 -2.79
CA ALA A 108 1.88 22.49 -1.79
C ALA A 108 3.22 22.34 -1.02
N MET A 109 3.91 21.21 -1.15
CA MET A 109 5.14 20.92 -0.42
C MET A 109 6.37 21.42 -1.17
N LYS A 110 6.80 22.64 -0.83
CA LYS A 110 8.12 23.18 -1.18
C LYS A 110 8.96 23.28 0.08
N ASN A 111 10.08 22.58 0.13
CA ASN A 111 10.96 22.64 1.29
C ASN A 111 11.93 23.82 1.16
N LYS A 112 12.25 24.48 2.29
CA LYS A 112 13.20 25.61 2.31
C LYS A 112 14.62 25.17 1.93
N ALA A 113 14.93 23.87 2.03
CA ALA A 113 16.20 23.27 1.67
C ALA A 113 16.35 22.93 0.17
N GLY A 114 15.42 23.35 -0.70
CA GLY A 114 15.50 23.12 -2.15
C GLY A 114 15.07 21.73 -2.63
N ILE A 115 14.86 20.77 -1.72
CA ILE A 115 14.27 19.46 -2.04
C ILE A 115 12.75 19.60 -2.12
N ASN A 116 12.20 19.49 -3.33
CA ASN A 116 10.75 19.52 -3.54
C ASN A 116 10.15 18.12 -3.42
N GLY A 117 8.92 18.06 -2.91
CA GLY A 117 8.15 16.83 -2.87
C GLY A 117 8.05 16.16 -1.50
N TYR A 118 7.34 15.04 -1.50
CA TYR A 118 7.03 14.23 -0.33
C TYR A 118 7.98 13.03 -0.25
N PHE A 119 8.65 12.88 0.89
CA PHE A 119 9.53 11.77 1.24
C PHE A 119 8.69 10.51 1.42
N LEU A 120 8.85 9.58 0.49
CA LEU A 120 8.11 8.33 0.45
C LEU A 120 8.64 7.31 1.44
N GLY A 121 7.73 6.58 2.08
CA GLY A 121 8.03 5.39 2.88
C GLY A 121 7.28 4.15 2.39
N GLU A 122 7.73 2.97 2.82
CA GLU A 122 7.07 1.71 2.47
C GLU A 122 5.66 1.64 3.05
N GLY A 123 4.68 1.30 2.23
CA GLY A 123 3.27 1.26 2.60
C GLY A 123 2.49 2.53 2.30
N ASP A 124 3.14 3.65 1.97
CA ASP A 124 2.43 4.87 1.54
C ASP A 124 1.49 4.58 0.36
N VAL A 125 0.38 5.31 0.30
CA VAL A 125 -0.60 5.19 -0.79
C VAL A 125 -0.66 6.53 -1.49
N ILE A 126 -0.22 6.54 -2.75
CA ILE A 126 -0.19 7.72 -3.60
C ILE A 126 -1.35 7.68 -4.59
N ARG A 127 -1.82 8.85 -5.00
CA ARG A 127 -2.86 8.99 -6.02
C ARG A 127 -2.44 10.01 -7.06
N VAL A 128 -2.54 9.59 -8.32
CA VAL A 128 -2.15 10.33 -9.54
C VAL A 128 -3.37 10.31 -10.44
N GLY A 129 -4.12 11.41 -10.49
CA GLY A 129 -5.47 11.39 -11.06
C GLY A 129 -6.39 10.40 -10.33
N ARG A 130 -7.04 9.49 -11.07
CA ARG A 130 -7.87 8.41 -10.50
C ARG A 130 -7.06 7.18 -10.09
N CYS A 131 -5.83 7.04 -10.55
CA CYS A 131 -4.99 5.88 -10.29
C CYS A 131 -4.38 5.97 -8.90
N LYS A 132 -4.47 4.88 -8.13
CA LYS A 132 -3.93 4.76 -6.78
C LYS A 132 -2.82 3.71 -6.79
N PHE A 133 -1.70 4.00 -6.14
CA PHE A 133 -0.59 3.07 -6.01
C PHE A 133 -0.16 2.98 -4.56
N ARG A 134 0.12 1.78 -4.07
CA ARG A 134 0.80 1.55 -2.81
C ARG A 134 2.27 1.33 -3.07
N ILE A 135 3.13 1.94 -2.25
CA ILE A 135 4.55 1.61 -2.26
C ILE A 135 4.72 0.28 -1.53
N LYS A 136 4.94 -0.80 -2.28
CA LYS A 136 5.10 -2.15 -1.75
C LYS A 136 6.47 -2.31 -1.09
N GLU A 137 7.50 -1.79 -1.72
CA GLU A 137 8.90 -1.96 -1.32
C GLU A 137 9.76 -0.80 -1.83
N LEU A 138 10.78 -0.43 -1.05
CA LEU A 138 11.79 0.58 -1.37
C LEU A 138 13.18 0.03 -1.04
N LYS A 139 14.10 0.04 -2.00
CA LYS A 139 15.52 -0.23 -1.74
C LYS A 139 16.34 1.01 -2.03
N ASN A 140 17.06 1.48 -1.01
CA ASN A 140 17.85 2.71 -1.05
C ASN A 140 19.36 2.46 -1.22
N THR A 141 19.79 1.20 -1.25
CA THR A 141 21.22 0.84 -1.27
C THR A 141 21.84 1.11 -2.63
N GLN A 142 22.90 1.91 -2.65
CA GLN A 142 23.78 2.02 -3.81
C GLN A 142 24.73 0.83 -3.81
N GLU A 143 24.50 -0.14 -4.69
CA GLU A 143 25.48 -1.18 -4.98
C GLU A 143 26.47 -0.60 -6.00
N ASN A 144 27.71 -0.37 -5.55
CA ASN A 144 28.81 0.03 -6.43
C ASN A 144 29.20 -1.19 -7.28
N GLY A 145 29.03 -1.12 -8.61
CA GLY A 145 29.57 -2.14 -9.52
C GLY A 145 28.69 -2.57 -10.70
N MET A 146 27.50 -2.00 -10.92
CA MET A 146 26.67 -2.31 -12.11
C MET A 146 26.42 -1.06 -12.94
N GLU A 147 27.45 -0.64 -13.67
CA GLU A 147 27.26 0.31 -14.78
C GLU A 147 26.60 -0.46 -15.94
N HIS A 148 25.53 0.10 -16.54
CA HIS A 148 24.76 -0.46 -17.66
C HIS A 148 23.74 -1.60 -17.37
N PHE A 149 23.11 -1.64 -16.20
CA PHE A 149 21.98 -2.55 -15.97
C PHE A 149 20.65 -2.01 -16.56
N SER A 150 19.95 -2.80 -17.37
CA SER A 150 18.59 -2.52 -17.85
C SER A 150 17.59 -3.55 -17.32
N LEU A 151 16.38 -3.10 -16.94
CA LEU A 151 15.32 -4.02 -16.53
C LEU A 151 14.88 -4.99 -17.64
N CYS A 152 15.13 -4.64 -18.91
CA CYS A 152 14.84 -5.51 -20.04
C CYS A 152 15.71 -6.78 -20.03
N ASP A 153 16.91 -6.72 -19.46
CA ASP A 153 17.85 -7.84 -19.40
C ASP A 153 17.34 -8.94 -18.45
N MET A 154 16.58 -8.58 -17.41
CA MET A 154 15.97 -9.54 -16.48
C MET A 154 14.89 -10.42 -17.11
N LEU A 155 14.32 -10.01 -18.24
CA LEU A 155 13.29 -10.79 -18.94
C LEU A 155 13.86 -11.71 -20.02
N SER A 156 15.09 -11.46 -20.49
CA SER A 156 15.69 -12.15 -21.62
C SER A 156 16.63 -13.30 -21.23
N GLY A 157 16.97 -13.44 -19.95
CA GLY A 157 17.86 -14.50 -19.43
C GLY A 157 17.20 -15.84 -19.09
N ASN A 158 15.89 -16.02 -19.28
CA ASN A 158 15.19 -17.23 -18.81
C ASN A 158 15.22 -18.43 -19.77
N ASP A 159 15.93 -18.34 -20.90
CA ASP A 159 15.92 -19.38 -21.94
C ASP A 159 17.14 -20.32 -21.93
N ASP A 160 18.16 -20.12 -21.09
CA ASP A 160 19.41 -20.91 -21.17
C ASP A 160 19.99 -21.44 -19.83
N ASP A 161 19.33 -21.22 -18.70
CA ASP A 161 19.68 -21.93 -17.46
C ASP A 161 18.95 -23.27 -17.41
N SER A 162 19.40 -24.21 -18.24
CA SER A 162 19.45 -25.59 -17.80
C SER A 162 20.43 -25.64 -16.62
N GLU A 163 19.99 -25.22 -15.43
CA GLU A 163 20.67 -25.58 -14.20
C GLU A 163 20.74 -27.11 -14.22
N GLU A 164 21.92 -27.66 -14.50
CA GLU A 164 22.21 -29.06 -14.24
C GLU A 164 21.85 -29.28 -12.77
N LEU A 165 20.73 -29.98 -12.55
CA LEU A 165 20.22 -30.32 -11.24
C LEU A 165 21.40 -30.89 -10.44
N PRO A 166 21.70 -30.37 -9.24
CA PRO A 166 22.79 -30.90 -8.45
C PRO A 166 22.52 -32.39 -8.22
N HIS A 167 23.41 -33.24 -8.73
CA HIS A 167 23.48 -34.65 -8.41
C HIS A 167 23.80 -34.80 -6.91
N ASN A 168 22.78 -34.64 -6.07
CA ASN A 168 22.82 -34.93 -4.65
C ASN A 168 21.65 -35.86 -4.29
N GLU A 169 21.94 -36.81 -3.41
CA GLU A 169 21.26 -38.08 -3.13
C GLU A 169 19.83 -38.00 -2.52
N THR A 170 19.02 -37.01 -2.88
CA THR A 170 17.64 -36.81 -2.36
C THR A 170 16.59 -36.68 -3.45
N THR A 171 16.79 -37.37 -4.58
CA THR A 171 15.78 -37.48 -5.64
C THR A 171 14.66 -38.41 -5.17
N ARG A 172 13.42 -37.92 -5.13
CA ARG A 172 12.24 -38.73 -4.76
C ARG A 172 11.36 -38.94 -5.97
N SER A 173 10.85 -40.16 -6.13
CA SER A 173 9.85 -40.51 -7.15
C SER A 173 8.49 -40.61 -6.48
N PHE A 174 7.48 -39.94 -7.03
CA PHE A 174 6.09 -40.01 -6.59
C PHE A 174 5.24 -40.72 -7.64
N VAL A 175 4.28 -41.54 -7.22
CA VAL A 175 3.47 -42.37 -8.13
C VAL A 175 2.66 -41.52 -9.13
N LEU A 176 2.28 -40.30 -8.73
CA LEU A 176 1.48 -39.41 -9.58
C LEU A 176 2.34 -38.30 -10.19
N PRO A 177 2.33 -38.10 -11.51
CA PRO A 177 3.16 -37.09 -12.15
C PRO A 177 2.65 -35.68 -11.86
N CYS A 178 3.55 -34.69 -11.95
CA CYS A 178 3.15 -33.29 -12.01
C CYS A 178 2.25 -33.04 -13.23
N ARG A 179 1.08 -32.41 -13.02
CA ARG A 179 0.14 -32.10 -14.11
C ARG A 179 0.71 -31.23 -15.25
N ILE A 180 1.74 -30.42 -14.96
CA ILE A 180 2.29 -29.46 -15.92
C ILE A 180 3.44 -30.08 -16.72
N CYS A 181 4.46 -30.61 -16.04
CA CYS A 181 5.66 -31.13 -16.71
C CYS A 181 5.64 -32.66 -16.90
N LEU A 182 4.63 -33.35 -16.37
CA LEU A 182 4.45 -34.80 -16.44
C LEU A 182 5.59 -35.63 -15.82
N SER A 183 6.45 -35.00 -15.00
CA SER A 183 7.52 -35.67 -14.27
C SER A 183 7.00 -36.20 -12.93
N GLU A 184 7.40 -37.44 -12.60
CA GLU A 184 7.19 -38.10 -11.31
C GLU A 184 8.32 -37.78 -10.31
N VAL A 185 9.39 -37.13 -10.79
CA VAL A 185 10.55 -36.75 -10.00
C VAL A 185 10.35 -35.37 -9.38
N TYR A 186 10.58 -35.28 -8.07
CA TYR A 186 10.51 -34.03 -7.31
C TYR A 186 11.66 -33.93 -6.30
N PHE A 187 11.94 -32.70 -5.86
CA PHE A 187 13.01 -32.36 -4.92
C PHE A 187 12.45 -31.59 -3.73
N PRO A 188 13.08 -31.63 -2.55
CA PRO A 188 12.66 -30.81 -1.40
C PRO A 188 12.55 -29.31 -1.71
N GLU A 189 13.40 -28.79 -2.60
CA GLU A 189 13.43 -27.39 -3.04
C GLU A 189 12.38 -27.08 -4.14
N ASN A 190 11.88 -28.10 -4.83
CA ASN A 190 10.81 -28.00 -5.83
C ASN A 190 9.75 -29.09 -5.57
N PRO A 191 9.03 -28.99 -4.44
CA PRO A 191 8.13 -30.04 -4.01
C PRO A 191 6.91 -30.15 -4.93
N LEU A 192 6.33 -31.35 -4.95
CA LEU A 192 5.02 -31.58 -5.54
C LEU A 192 3.94 -31.14 -4.55
N ILE A 193 3.10 -30.20 -4.95
CA ILE A 193 2.10 -29.57 -4.08
C ILE A 193 0.68 -29.76 -4.62
N SER A 194 -0.31 -29.66 -3.73
CA SER A 194 -1.74 -29.65 -4.09
C SER A 194 -2.34 -28.24 -3.93
N PRO A 195 -2.14 -27.32 -4.88
CA PRO A 195 -2.48 -25.91 -4.70
C PRO A 195 -3.98 -25.62 -4.89
N CYS A 196 -4.78 -26.58 -5.35
CA CYS A 196 -6.20 -26.37 -5.67
C CYS A 196 -7.10 -27.57 -5.38
N LYS A 197 -8.41 -27.41 -5.61
CA LYS A 197 -9.44 -28.43 -5.33
C LYS A 197 -9.58 -29.49 -6.44
N CYS A 198 -8.54 -29.67 -7.27
CA CYS A 198 -8.56 -30.72 -8.28
C CYS A 198 -8.33 -32.08 -7.60
N GLY A 199 -9.05 -33.11 -8.02
CA GLY A 199 -8.90 -34.49 -7.53
C GLY A 199 -8.02 -35.35 -8.42
N GLY A 200 -7.67 -36.54 -7.92
CA GLY A 200 -6.90 -37.56 -8.62
C GLY A 200 -5.54 -37.06 -9.14
N THR A 201 -5.12 -37.60 -10.28
CA THR A 201 -3.83 -37.26 -10.93
C THR A 201 -3.67 -35.78 -11.31
N MET A 202 -4.77 -35.01 -11.38
CA MET A 202 -4.77 -33.59 -11.77
C MET A 202 -4.60 -32.63 -10.58
N LYS A 203 -4.45 -33.17 -9.36
CA LYS A 203 -4.25 -32.44 -8.11
C LYS A 203 -2.84 -31.85 -7.99
N TYR A 204 -1.83 -32.62 -8.40
CA TYR A 204 -0.43 -32.38 -8.04
C TYR A 204 0.34 -31.56 -9.08
N ILE A 205 1.07 -30.55 -8.61
CA ILE A 205 1.86 -29.63 -9.44
C ILE A 205 3.19 -29.32 -8.74
N HIS A 206 4.32 -29.31 -9.43
CA HIS A 206 5.58 -28.79 -8.88
C HIS A 206 5.45 -27.30 -8.56
N LEU A 207 6.04 -26.86 -7.45
CA LEU A 207 6.07 -25.45 -7.06
C LEU A 207 6.59 -24.55 -8.19
N LYS A 208 7.75 -24.86 -8.79
CA LYS A 208 8.34 -24.10 -9.90
C LYS A 208 7.45 -24.12 -11.14
N CYS A 209 6.82 -25.25 -11.47
CA CYS A 209 5.89 -25.32 -12.61
C CYS A 209 4.65 -24.45 -12.39
N LEU A 210 4.13 -24.38 -11.16
CA LEU A 210 3.02 -23.48 -10.83
C LEU A 210 3.47 -22.02 -10.99
N GLN A 211 4.62 -21.64 -10.44
CA GLN A 211 5.16 -20.27 -10.55
C GLN A 211 5.34 -19.87 -12.03
N GLN A 212 5.96 -20.72 -12.86
CA GLN A 212 6.12 -20.48 -14.30
C GLN A 212 4.76 -20.34 -15.03
N CYS A 213 3.79 -21.20 -14.72
CA CYS A 213 2.45 -21.13 -15.28
C CYS A 213 1.71 -19.85 -14.87
N LEU A 214 1.95 -19.34 -13.66
CA LEU A 214 1.40 -18.05 -13.23
C LEU A 214 2.08 -16.90 -13.97
N MET A 215 3.41 -16.90 -14.04
CA MET A 215 4.20 -15.88 -14.74
C MET A 215 3.80 -15.72 -16.21
N SER A 216 3.50 -16.81 -16.92
CA SER A 216 3.03 -16.75 -18.31
C SER A 216 1.64 -16.11 -18.48
N LYS A 217 0.84 -16.01 -17.41
CA LYS A 217 -0.47 -15.33 -17.42
C LYS A 217 -0.36 -13.82 -17.15
N LEU A 218 0.84 -13.30 -16.88
CA LEU A 218 1.07 -11.87 -16.68
C LEU A 218 1.26 -11.16 -18.02
N THR A 219 0.62 -10.02 -18.19
CA THR A 219 0.96 -9.08 -19.26
C THR A 219 2.07 -8.18 -18.78
N THR A 220 3.24 -8.29 -19.42
CA THR A 220 4.45 -7.54 -19.06
C THR A 220 4.73 -6.43 -20.06
N LYS A 221 5.07 -5.24 -19.55
CA LYS A 221 5.59 -4.12 -20.34
C LYS A 221 6.91 -3.67 -19.73
N SER A 222 7.96 -3.67 -20.51
CA SER A 222 9.29 -3.25 -20.07
C SER A 222 9.74 -1.96 -20.77
N SER A 223 10.61 -1.27 -20.06
CA SER A 223 11.45 -0.16 -20.49
C SER A 223 12.72 -0.24 -19.64
N ASP A 224 13.75 0.53 -19.99
CA ASP A 224 15.05 0.47 -19.29
C ASP A 224 14.95 0.64 -17.77
N CYS A 225 14.02 1.49 -17.32
CA CYS A 225 13.89 1.89 -15.91
C CYS A 225 12.59 1.38 -15.26
N VAL A 226 11.63 0.86 -16.04
CA VAL A 226 10.34 0.41 -15.51
C VAL A 226 9.94 -0.93 -16.10
N LEU A 227 9.57 -1.86 -15.22
CA LEU A 227 9.00 -3.16 -15.56
C LEU A 227 7.60 -3.27 -14.93
N SER A 228 6.58 -3.35 -15.77
CA SER A 228 5.18 -3.35 -15.37
C SER A 228 4.52 -4.69 -15.65
N PHE A 229 3.95 -5.30 -14.61
CA PHE A 229 3.19 -6.54 -14.67
C PHE A 229 1.71 -6.23 -14.47
N SER A 230 0.83 -6.87 -15.24
CA SER A 230 -0.62 -6.75 -15.05
C SER A 230 -1.33 -8.07 -15.30
N TRP A 231 -2.32 -8.38 -14.47
CA TRP A 231 -3.08 -9.63 -14.54
C TRP A 231 -4.49 -9.44 -13.98
N LYS A 232 -5.42 -10.33 -14.33
CA LYS A 232 -6.79 -10.32 -13.78
C LYS A 232 -6.87 -11.21 -12.54
N LYS A 233 -7.23 -12.47 -12.76
CA LYS A 233 -7.38 -13.51 -11.74
C LYS A 233 -6.37 -14.60 -12.01
N LEU A 234 -5.50 -14.87 -11.03
CA LEU A 234 -4.60 -16.00 -11.04
C LEU A 234 -5.32 -17.17 -10.37
N GLY A 235 -5.58 -18.22 -11.12
CA GLY A 235 -6.34 -19.37 -10.62
C GLY A 235 -6.12 -20.61 -11.46
N CYS A 236 -6.59 -21.74 -10.92
CA CYS A 236 -6.51 -23.03 -11.58
C CYS A 236 -7.35 -23.02 -12.85
N ASP A 237 -6.80 -23.53 -13.96
CA ASP A 237 -7.53 -23.56 -15.22
C ASP A 237 -8.67 -24.58 -15.24
N LEU A 238 -8.63 -25.59 -14.35
CA LEU A 238 -9.65 -26.63 -14.23
C LEU A 238 -10.74 -26.23 -13.24
N CYS A 239 -10.41 -26.17 -11.95
CA CYS A 239 -11.39 -25.93 -10.89
C CYS A 239 -11.66 -24.43 -10.60
N LYS A 240 -10.98 -23.52 -11.30
CA LYS A 240 -11.13 -22.05 -11.17
C LYS A 240 -10.87 -21.47 -9.78
N LYS A 241 -10.38 -22.26 -8.83
CA LYS A 241 -9.90 -21.79 -7.52
C LYS A 241 -8.84 -20.72 -7.75
N THR A 242 -9.02 -19.55 -7.15
CA THR A 242 -8.01 -18.49 -7.13
C THR A 242 -6.79 -19.00 -6.37
N TYR A 243 -5.60 -18.80 -6.91
CA TYR A 243 -4.39 -19.06 -6.15
C TYR A 243 -4.10 -17.85 -5.26
N PRO A 244 -3.70 -18.06 -3.99
CA PRO A 244 -3.18 -16.99 -3.16
C PRO A 244 -1.85 -16.46 -3.74
N TYR A 245 -1.36 -15.34 -3.22
CA TYR A 245 -0.01 -14.85 -3.56
C TYR A 245 1.09 -15.56 -2.78
N LYS A 246 0.73 -16.14 -1.63
CA LYS A 246 1.66 -16.80 -0.71
C LYS A 246 1.11 -18.16 -0.32
N LEU A 247 1.99 -19.16 -0.31
CA LEU A 247 1.70 -20.49 0.21
C LEU A 247 2.47 -20.71 1.50
N ASN A 248 1.84 -21.37 2.46
CA ASN A 248 2.54 -21.93 3.60
C ASN A 248 2.85 -23.40 3.31
N LEU A 249 4.12 -23.72 3.15
CA LEU A 249 4.61 -25.09 3.03
C LEU A 249 5.39 -25.44 4.30
N GLN A 250 4.81 -26.29 5.16
CA GLN A 250 5.45 -26.79 6.39
C GLN A 250 6.03 -25.66 7.28
N GLY A 251 5.30 -24.56 7.44
CA GLY A 251 5.72 -23.41 8.26
C GLY A 251 6.66 -22.42 7.54
N ARG A 252 6.99 -22.65 6.27
CA ARG A 252 7.71 -21.69 5.40
C ARG A 252 6.74 -21.00 4.46
N THR A 253 6.76 -19.66 4.44
CA THR A 253 5.97 -18.87 3.49
C THR A 253 6.71 -18.69 2.17
N ILE A 254 6.08 -19.06 1.06
CA ILE A 254 6.63 -18.97 -0.29
C ILE A 254 5.77 -18.02 -1.13
N GLU A 255 6.39 -17.13 -1.92
CA GLU A 255 5.69 -16.25 -2.85
C GLU A 255 5.49 -16.94 -4.21
N LEU A 256 4.25 -16.95 -4.71
CA LEU A 256 3.89 -17.57 -5.99
C LEU A 256 4.20 -16.73 -7.22
N LEU A 257 4.38 -15.41 -7.03
CA LEU A 257 4.82 -14.49 -8.06
C LEU A 257 6.20 -13.96 -7.69
N GLU A 258 7.22 -14.49 -8.34
CA GLU A 258 8.59 -13.99 -8.20
C GLU A 258 8.73 -12.73 -9.06
N ILE A 259 8.61 -11.58 -8.41
CA ILE A 259 8.80 -10.29 -9.08
C ILE A 259 10.31 -10.04 -9.11
N PRO A 260 10.90 -9.83 -10.29
CA PRO A 260 12.32 -9.55 -10.41
C PRO A 260 12.65 -8.26 -9.65
N LYS A 261 13.62 -8.37 -8.74
CA LYS A 261 14.12 -7.24 -7.95
C LYS A 261 15.44 -6.79 -8.56
N PRO A 262 15.49 -5.57 -9.13
CA PRO A 262 16.73 -5.09 -9.72
C PRO A 262 17.79 -4.85 -8.63
N PRO A 263 19.08 -4.93 -9.00
CA PRO A 263 20.19 -4.50 -8.15
C PRO A 263 20.07 -3.00 -7.84
N GLY A 264 20.75 -2.55 -6.78
CA GLY A 264 20.78 -1.13 -6.41
C GLY A 264 19.42 -0.53 -6.00
N GLN A 265 19.11 0.68 -6.48
CA GLN A 265 17.97 1.48 -5.99
C GLN A 265 16.70 1.25 -6.80
N TYR A 266 15.62 0.90 -6.11
CA TYR A 266 14.32 0.70 -6.75
C TYR A 266 13.14 0.98 -5.84
N ILE A 267 11.98 1.13 -6.48
CA ILE A 267 10.67 1.19 -5.82
C ILE A 267 9.72 0.22 -6.52
N ILE A 268 8.93 -0.52 -5.76
CA ILE A 268 7.86 -1.37 -6.29
C ILE A 268 6.52 -0.72 -5.95
N LEU A 269 5.74 -0.42 -6.98
CA LEU A 269 4.41 0.20 -6.87
C LEU A 269 3.33 -0.84 -7.18
N GLU A 270 2.42 -1.05 -6.24
CA GLU A 270 1.22 -1.87 -6.41
C GLU A 270 0.04 -1.01 -6.82
N ALA A 271 -0.52 -1.25 -8.01
CA ALA A 271 -1.72 -0.58 -8.47
C ALA A 271 -2.95 -1.04 -7.66
N LEU A 272 -3.62 -0.07 -7.03
CA LEU A 272 -4.82 -0.31 -6.23
C LEU A 272 -6.07 -0.06 -7.07
N CYS A 273 -6.80 -1.13 -7.37
CA CYS A 273 -8.05 -1.06 -8.10
C CYS A 273 -9.26 -0.89 -7.18
N LYS A 274 -10.39 -0.45 -7.76
CA LYS A 274 -11.68 -0.38 -7.08
C LYS A 274 -12.43 -1.71 -7.18
N ASP A 275 -12.45 -2.35 -8.35
CA ASP A 275 -13.31 -3.53 -8.57
C ASP A 275 -12.54 -4.86 -8.52
N LYS A 276 -13.19 -5.93 -8.04
CA LYS A 276 -12.67 -7.31 -8.03
C LYS A 276 -12.31 -7.85 -9.42
N SER A 277 -12.94 -7.34 -10.47
CA SER A 277 -12.70 -7.72 -11.87
C SER A 277 -11.59 -6.91 -12.55
N SER A 278 -11.12 -5.85 -11.87
CA SER A 278 -10.09 -4.97 -12.42
C SER A 278 -8.75 -5.68 -12.51
N GLN A 279 -7.99 -5.34 -13.54
CA GLN A 279 -6.62 -5.82 -13.69
C GLN A 279 -5.76 -5.29 -12.54
N LYS A 280 -5.22 -6.21 -11.73
CA LYS A 280 -4.18 -5.91 -10.77
C LYS A 280 -2.88 -5.60 -11.51
N GLY A 281 -2.02 -4.79 -10.92
CA GLY A 281 -0.74 -4.44 -11.53
C GLY A 281 0.35 -4.13 -10.52
N LEU A 282 1.59 -4.42 -10.92
CA LEU A 282 2.80 -4.10 -10.20
C LEU A 282 3.78 -3.40 -11.14
N HIS A 283 4.41 -2.33 -10.67
CA HIS A 283 5.42 -1.59 -11.40
C HIS A 283 6.70 -1.60 -10.60
N VAL A 284 7.73 -2.26 -11.12
CA VAL A 284 9.10 -2.21 -10.60
C VAL A 284 9.80 -1.05 -11.31
N VAL A 285 10.21 -0.04 -10.55
CA VAL A 285 10.90 1.13 -11.07
C VAL A 285 12.32 1.13 -10.52
N HIS A 286 13.29 0.96 -11.41
CA HIS A 286 14.71 1.02 -11.09
C HIS A 286 15.24 2.40 -11.43
N MET A 287 15.99 3.01 -10.51
CA MET A 287 16.58 4.34 -10.77
C MET A 287 17.77 4.24 -11.72
N GLY A 288 18.55 3.15 -11.65
CA GLY A 288 19.82 3.03 -12.38
C GLY A 288 20.70 4.26 -12.16
N ASN A 289 21.14 4.89 -13.26
CA ASN A 289 21.90 6.14 -13.24
C ASN A 289 21.02 7.41 -13.31
N LYS A 290 19.69 7.27 -13.31
CA LYS A 290 18.76 8.40 -13.35
C LYS A 290 18.44 8.87 -11.93
N ALA A 291 18.60 10.18 -11.70
CA ALA A 291 18.14 10.80 -10.46
C ALA A 291 16.62 11.04 -10.43
N CYS A 292 15.92 10.93 -11.58
CA CYS A 292 14.51 11.26 -11.72
C CYS A 292 13.82 10.34 -12.73
N ILE A 293 12.65 9.82 -12.36
CA ILE A 293 11.75 9.04 -13.20
C ILE A 293 10.43 9.81 -13.37
N LYS A 294 9.97 10.02 -14.61
CA LYS A 294 8.72 10.73 -14.88
C LYS A 294 7.53 9.78 -14.87
N ILE A 295 6.45 10.24 -14.26
CA ILE A 295 5.18 9.55 -14.16
C ILE A 295 4.13 10.37 -14.92
N GLY A 296 3.44 9.76 -15.87
CA GLY A 296 2.40 10.45 -16.65
C GLY A 296 1.81 9.60 -17.75
N ARG A 297 0.83 10.14 -18.50
CA ARG A 297 0.17 9.40 -19.58
C ARG A 297 0.88 9.43 -20.92
N ALA A 298 1.83 10.35 -21.07
CA ALA A 298 2.53 10.56 -22.32
C ALA A 298 3.53 9.43 -22.60
N GLN A 299 3.97 9.30 -23.84
CA GLN A 299 4.84 8.19 -24.25
C GLN A 299 6.27 8.38 -23.76
N GLU A 300 6.68 9.63 -23.54
CA GLU A 300 7.99 10.05 -23.06
C GLU A 300 8.18 9.87 -21.54
N CYS A 301 7.14 9.48 -20.80
CA CYS A 301 7.23 9.18 -19.37
C CYS A 301 7.67 7.73 -19.18
N GLU A 302 8.68 7.51 -18.36
CA GLU A 302 9.17 6.16 -18.07
C GLU A 302 8.10 5.30 -17.38
N LEU A 303 7.40 5.84 -16.37
CA LEU A 303 6.22 5.20 -15.81
C LEU A 303 4.96 5.73 -16.49
N ARG A 304 4.54 5.05 -17.54
CA ARG A 304 3.37 5.43 -18.34
C ARG A 304 2.06 4.91 -17.74
N ILE A 305 1.17 5.82 -17.38
CA ILE A 305 -0.19 5.51 -16.88
C ILE A 305 -1.22 6.01 -17.88
N THR A 306 -1.96 5.10 -18.52
CA THR A 306 -2.81 5.43 -19.67
C THR A 306 -4.13 6.13 -19.33
N ASP A 307 -4.47 6.29 -18.05
CA ASP A 307 -5.74 6.90 -17.64
C ASP A 307 -5.83 8.38 -18.06
N ILE A 308 -7.00 8.78 -18.55
CA ILE A 308 -7.25 10.14 -19.08
C ILE A 308 -7.14 11.25 -18.03
N SER A 309 -7.33 10.92 -16.74
CA SER A 309 -7.15 11.87 -15.64
C SER A 309 -5.67 12.06 -15.29
N VAL A 310 -4.78 11.21 -15.78
CA VAL A 310 -3.34 11.42 -15.57
C VAL A 310 -2.84 12.47 -16.58
N SER A 311 -2.02 13.39 -16.11
CA SER A 311 -1.46 14.45 -16.96
C SER A 311 -0.34 13.86 -17.82
N ARG A 312 -0.02 14.52 -18.94
CA ARG A 312 1.05 14.03 -19.84
C ARG A 312 2.37 13.83 -19.09
N ASN A 313 2.77 14.87 -18.36
CA ASN A 313 3.76 14.82 -17.28
C ASN A 313 3.02 15.18 -15.99
N HIS A 314 2.84 14.22 -15.07
CA HIS A 314 1.99 14.40 -13.89
C HIS A 314 2.82 14.55 -12.61
N ALA A 315 3.75 13.63 -12.39
CA ALA A 315 4.61 13.61 -11.22
C ALA A 315 6.01 13.12 -11.58
N LYS A 316 6.95 13.31 -10.66
CA LYS A 316 8.30 12.77 -10.75
C LYS A 316 8.63 12.02 -9.47
N LEU A 317 9.33 10.91 -9.65
CA LEU A 317 10.00 10.22 -8.57
C LEU A 317 11.47 10.63 -8.61
N ASN A 318 11.91 11.39 -7.61
CA ASN A 318 13.29 11.85 -7.47
C ASN A 318 14.01 10.97 -6.44
N PHE A 319 15.26 10.63 -6.72
CA PHE A 319 16.15 9.98 -5.75
C PHE A 319 17.24 10.96 -5.34
N ILE A 320 17.16 11.47 -4.11
CA ILE A 320 18.03 12.54 -3.60
C ILE A 320 18.58 12.11 -2.25
N GLY A 321 19.90 12.12 -2.11
CA GLY A 321 20.56 11.83 -0.83
C GLY A 321 20.18 10.46 -0.24
N GLY A 322 20.04 9.44 -1.09
CA GLY A 322 19.68 8.08 -0.66
C GLY A 322 18.18 7.87 -0.42
N ASN A 323 17.32 8.83 -0.74
CA ASN A 323 15.89 8.79 -0.40
C ASN A 323 15.00 9.10 -1.61
N PHE A 324 13.81 8.49 -1.63
CA PHE A 324 12.80 8.69 -2.67
C PHE A 324 11.84 9.83 -2.31
N TYR A 325 11.65 10.76 -3.25
CA TYR A 325 10.73 11.89 -3.13
C TYR A 325 9.74 11.89 -4.29
N LEU A 326 8.46 12.09 -3.97
CA LEU A 326 7.39 12.30 -4.94
C LEU A 326 7.13 13.79 -5.13
N GLU A 327 7.31 14.29 -6.35
CA GLU A 327 7.10 15.68 -6.71
C GLU A 327 5.95 15.81 -7.72
N ASP A 328 5.02 16.72 -7.48
CA ASP A 328 3.97 17.06 -8.44
C ASP A 328 4.53 17.98 -9.54
N SER A 329 4.32 17.65 -10.82
CA SER A 329 4.81 18.43 -11.96
C SER A 329 3.79 19.44 -12.50
N GLY A 330 3.00 20.05 -11.62
CA GLY A 330 1.94 20.97 -12.02
C GLY A 330 0.76 20.25 -12.65
N SER A 331 0.43 19.07 -12.12
CA SER A 331 -0.63 18.24 -12.67
C SER A 331 -2.00 18.91 -12.59
N LYS A 332 -2.89 18.55 -13.53
CA LYS A 332 -4.26 19.10 -13.56
C LYS A 332 -5.08 18.66 -12.35
N PHE A 333 -4.95 17.38 -11.97
CA PHE A 333 -5.77 16.80 -10.90
C PHE A 333 -5.00 16.45 -9.62
N GLY A 334 -3.80 17.01 -9.46
CA GLY A 334 -2.96 16.84 -8.28
C GLY A 334 -2.35 15.46 -8.09
N THR A 335 -1.18 15.46 -7.46
CA THR A 335 -0.55 14.30 -6.84
C THR A 335 -0.82 14.31 -5.34
N LEU A 336 -1.25 13.17 -4.79
CA LEU A 336 -1.80 13.09 -3.43
C LEU A 336 -1.25 11.89 -2.65
N VAL A 337 -1.19 11.98 -1.33
CA VAL A 337 -0.79 10.89 -0.42
C VAL A 337 -1.89 10.63 0.62
N GLN A 338 -2.28 9.38 0.84
CA GLN A 338 -3.36 9.03 1.77
C GLN A 338 -2.94 9.22 3.24
N ILE A 339 -3.80 9.85 4.03
CA ILE A 339 -3.60 10.03 5.47
C ILE A 339 -4.50 9.06 6.24
N LYS A 340 -3.88 8.22 7.08
CA LYS A 340 -4.57 7.31 8.01
C LYS A 340 -4.27 7.55 9.49
N ARG A 341 -3.23 8.32 9.80
CA ARG A 341 -2.83 8.68 11.16
C ARG A 341 -2.90 10.20 11.40
N PRO A 342 -2.93 10.65 12.67
CA PRO A 342 -2.84 12.06 12.99
C PRO A 342 -1.54 12.71 12.47
N ILE A 343 -1.67 13.92 11.94
CA ILE A 343 -0.57 14.78 11.48
C ILE A 343 -0.59 16.06 12.29
N LEU A 344 0.56 16.45 12.82
CA LEU A 344 0.73 17.73 13.50
C LEU A 344 0.71 18.90 12.51
N ILE A 345 -0.02 19.97 12.85
CA ILE A 345 0.04 21.24 12.14
C ILE A 345 1.10 22.12 12.77
N GLU A 346 2.02 22.60 11.95
CA GLU A 346 3.05 23.56 12.36
C GLU A 346 2.72 24.97 11.87
N GLU A 347 3.25 25.97 12.57
CA GLU A 347 3.13 27.36 12.15
C GLU A 347 3.91 27.59 10.84
N ASN A 348 3.38 28.46 9.97
CA ASN A 348 4.00 28.86 8.70
C ASN A 348 4.23 27.72 7.67
N LYS A 349 3.59 26.56 7.83
CA LYS A 349 3.54 25.53 6.79
C LYS A 349 2.17 25.54 6.11
N ASP A 350 2.15 25.62 4.77
CA ASP A 350 0.92 25.51 3.98
C ASP A 350 0.58 24.02 3.80
N ILE A 351 -0.35 23.52 4.59
CA ILE A 351 -0.84 22.15 4.50
C ILE A 351 -2.19 22.16 3.81
N ARG A 352 -2.25 21.52 2.64
CA ARG A 352 -3.48 21.33 1.88
C ARG A 352 -3.88 19.87 1.86
N MET A 353 -5.14 19.62 2.15
CA MET A 353 -5.71 18.28 2.17
C MET A 353 -6.98 18.26 1.34
N GLN A 354 -7.18 17.20 0.57
CA GLN A 354 -8.45 16.92 -0.09
C GLN A 354 -9.23 15.91 0.74
N SER A 355 -10.51 16.17 0.94
CA SER A 355 -11.48 15.23 1.50
C SER A 355 -12.74 15.24 0.64
N GLY A 356 -12.95 14.16 -0.12
CA GLY A 356 -14.00 14.08 -1.14
C GLY A 356 -13.94 15.26 -2.11
N ARG A 357 -15.04 16.03 -2.14
CA ARG A 357 -15.22 17.23 -2.97
C ARG A 357 -14.75 18.55 -2.33
N SER A 358 -13.97 18.48 -1.25
CA SER A 358 -13.53 19.67 -0.52
C SER A 358 -11.99 19.71 -0.44
N LEU A 359 -11.41 20.81 -0.90
CA LEU A 359 -10.00 21.15 -0.69
C LEU A 359 -9.90 22.04 0.54
N ILE A 360 -9.13 21.60 1.53
CA ILE A 360 -9.00 22.26 2.83
C ILE A 360 -7.55 22.70 3.02
N SER A 361 -7.34 24.00 3.20
CA SER A 361 -6.05 24.58 3.56
C SER A 361 -6.07 24.96 5.03
N TYR A 362 -5.23 24.30 5.83
CA TYR A 362 -5.12 24.55 7.26
C TYR A 362 -3.99 25.53 7.56
N SER A 363 -4.26 26.46 8.47
CA SER A 363 -3.27 27.40 8.96
C SER A 363 -3.39 27.56 10.47
N LEU A 364 -2.26 27.50 11.16
CA LEU A 364 -2.19 27.73 12.60
C LEU A 364 -1.81 29.18 12.86
N LYS A 365 -2.60 29.86 13.70
CA LYS A 365 -2.24 31.17 14.25
C LYS A 365 -1.93 31.01 15.73
N LEU A 366 -0.65 31.20 16.07
CA LEU A 366 -0.24 31.26 17.46
C LEU A 366 -0.69 32.58 18.08
N PRO A 367 -0.92 32.61 19.40
CA PRO A 367 -1.15 33.86 20.09
C PRO A 367 0.10 34.73 20.09
N TRP A 368 -0.13 36.05 20.12
CA TRP A 368 0.95 37.02 20.26
C TRP A 368 1.63 36.83 21.61
N THR A 369 2.96 36.66 21.60
CA THR A 369 3.77 36.63 22.82
C THR A 369 4.88 37.66 22.72
N LEU A 370 5.19 38.32 23.83
CA LEU A 370 6.34 39.23 23.94
C LEU A 370 7.69 38.50 24.00
N ILE A 371 7.67 37.17 24.13
CA ILE A 371 8.86 36.31 24.16
C ILE A 371 9.22 35.91 22.72
N PRO A 372 10.45 36.20 22.24
CA PRO A 372 10.92 35.77 20.93
C PRO A 372 10.87 34.24 20.78
N SER A 373 10.66 33.73 19.58
CA SER A 373 10.55 32.29 19.30
C SER A 373 11.76 31.47 19.77
N CYS A 374 12.96 32.08 19.84
CA CYS A 374 14.19 31.46 20.32
C CYS A 374 14.27 31.27 21.84
N PHE A 375 13.42 31.95 22.63
CA PHE A 375 13.31 31.78 24.09
C PHE A 375 12.11 30.92 24.49
N ARG A 376 11.29 30.50 23.53
CA ARG A 376 10.25 29.50 23.78
C ARG A 376 10.96 28.16 23.90
N THR A 377 10.87 27.52 25.06
CA THR A 377 11.34 26.15 25.25
C THR A 377 10.62 25.29 24.22
N SER A 378 11.30 24.90 23.14
CA SER A 378 10.82 23.80 22.31
C SER A 378 11.04 22.55 23.14
N SER A 379 10.16 22.29 24.12
CA SER A 379 10.00 20.91 24.58
C SER A 379 9.71 20.15 23.31
N SER A 380 10.68 19.35 22.87
CA SER A 380 10.58 18.63 21.63
C SER A 380 9.23 17.92 21.68
N LEU A 381 8.34 18.21 20.74
CA LEU A 381 7.09 17.47 20.52
C LEU A 381 7.32 15.95 20.33
N PHE A 382 8.60 15.56 20.29
CA PHE A 382 9.19 14.24 20.20
C PHE A 382 9.52 13.59 21.54
N ASP A 383 9.45 14.30 22.66
CA ASP A 383 9.49 13.64 23.97
C ASP A 383 8.12 13.00 24.12
N GLY A 384 8.06 11.67 24.11
CA GLY A 384 6.84 10.85 23.97
C GLY A 384 5.82 10.96 25.12
N THR A 385 5.73 12.13 25.74
CA THR A 385 4.97 12.46 26.94
C THR A 385 3.62 13.13 26.66
N LEU A 386 3.21 13.31 25.39
CA LEU A 386 1.79 13.51 25.05
C LEU A 386 1.05 12.17 25.08
N THR A 387 1.09 11.54 26.27
CA THR A 387 0.49 10.25 26.58
C THR A 387 -1.00 10.41 26.81
N ASN A 388 -1.80 9.98 25.84
CA ASN A 388 -3.08 9.36 26.13
C ASN A 388 -3.29 8.18 25.17
N LYS A 389 -2.61 7.06 25.48
CA LYS A 389 -2.81 5.70 24.92
C LYS A 389 -2.87 5.50 23.39
N ASN A 390 -2.72 6.54 22.58
CA ASN A 390 -2.94 6.53 21.15
C ASN A 390 -1.71 7.07 20.43
N ILE A 391 -1.22 6.31 19.45
CA ILE A 391 -0.27 6.63 18.36
C ILE A 391 0.59 7.91 18.54
N PRO A 392 1.94 7.82 18.53
CA PRO A 392 2.78 9.03 18.55
C PRO A 392 2.46 9.93 17.36
N ILE A 393 2.28 11.23 17.61
CA ILE A 393 2.02 12.22 16.56
C ILE A 393 3.34 12.52 15.87
N LEU A 394 3.57 11.88 14.72
CA LEU A 394 4.81 12.05 13.95
C LEU A 394 4.63 13.15 12.90
N PRO A 395 5.65 14.00 12.67
CA PRO A 395 5.59 14.99 11.61
C PRO A 395 5.35 14.33 10.24
N TYR A 396 4.67 15.07 9.36
CA TYR A 396 4.57 14.67 7.97
C TYR A 396 5.90 14.90 7.26
N ASN A 397 6.19 14.12 6.22
CA ASN A 397 7.44 14.20 5.44
C ASN A 397 8.70 13.71 6.18
N THR A 398 8.56 12.72 7.07
CA THR A 398 9.66 12.13 7.86
C THR A 398 10.16 10.79 7.32
N GLY A 399 9.67 10.35 6.16
CA GLY A 399 9.88 8.99 5.65
C GLY A 399 8.98 7.95 6.33
N ILE A 400 8.24 8.34 7.36
CA ILE A 400 7.25 7.48 8.02
C ILE A 400 5.91 7.60 7.29
N PRO A 401 5.40 6.50 6.72
CA PRO A 401 4.18 6.50 5.91
C PRO A 401 2.99 7.15 6.61
N LEU A 402 2.25 7.96 5.86
CA LEU A 402 0.99 8.54 6.33
C LEU A 402 -0.17 7.58 6.20
N SER A 403 -0.03 6.55 5.37
CA SER A 403 -1.06 5.54 5.09
C SER A 403 -1.20 4.46 6.17
N ILE A 404 -0.28 4.38 7.13
CA ILE A 404 -0.27 3.39 8.20
C ILE A 404 -0.92 3.99 9.45
N SER A 405 -1.88 3.27 10.01
CA SER A 405 -2.55 3.61 11.29
C SER A 405 -2.29 2.58 12.39
N ASP A 406 -1.70 1.43 12.07
CA ASP A 406 -1.38 0.40 13.05
C ASP A 406 -0.25 0.88 13.98
N GLN A 407 -0.52 0.88 15.29
CA GLN A 407 0.39 1.42 16.28
C GLN A 407 1.73 0.68 16.32
N TYR A 408 1.71 -0.65 16.21
CA TYR A 408 2.93 -1.46 16.29
C TYR A 408 3.81 -1.24 15.07
N LYS A 409 3.23 -1.22 13.87
CA LYS A 409 3.95 -0.89 12.63
C LYS A 409 4.53 0.52 12.72
N LEU A 410 3.76 1.51 13.17
CA LEU A 410 4.25 2.88 13.29
C LEU A 410 5.44 3.00 14.25
N LEU A 411 5.38 2.33 15.41
CA LEU A 411 6.49 2.31 16.37
C LEU A 411 7.74 1.65 15.77
N ALA A 412 7.58 0.56 15.01
CA ALA A 412 8.68 -0.09 14.31
C ALA A 412 9.32 0.84 13.25
N TYR A 413 8.52 1.49 12.41
CA TYR A 413 9.00 2.48 11.43
C TYR A 413 9.68 3.69 12.09
N ALA A 414 9.25 4.07 13.30
CA ALA A 414 9.86 5.14 14.07
C ALA A 414 11.14 4.72 14.83
N GLY A 415 11.57 3.45 14.72
CA GLY A 415 12.72 2.93 15.44
C GLY A 415 12.53 2.85 16.96
N MET A 416 11.28 2.81 17.43
CA MET A 416 10.95 2.80 18.86
C MET A 416 10.77 1.35 19.39
N PRO A 417 11.15 1.08 20.65
CA PRO A 417 11.03 -0.26 21.23
C PRO A 417 9.55 -0.67 21.37
N VAL A 418 9.20 -1.78 20.74
CA VAL A 418 7.84 -2.35 20.80
C VAL A 418 7.76 -3.34 21.97
N LYS A 419 7.00 -3.01 23.03
CA LYS A 419 6.66 -3.98 24.08
C LYS A 419 5.59 -4.92 23.56
N PHE A 420 6.00 -6.06 22.99
CA PHE A 420 5.08 -7.09 22.51
C PHE A 420 4.30 -7.70 23.68
N ASN A 421 2.96 -7.68 23.59
CA ASN A 421 2.09 -8.37 24.54
C ASN A 421 2.11 -9.88 24.22
N GLU A 422 2.26 -10.74 25.23
CA GLU A 422 2.72 -12.15 25.11
C GLU A 422 1.83 -13.11 24.31
N LYS A 423 0.68 -12.69 23.77
CA LYS A 423 -0.18 -13.54 22.93
C LYS A 423 0.39 -13.81 21.52
N TYR A 424 1.42 -13.08 21.10
CA TYR A 424 2.08 -13.30 19.79
C TYR A 424 3.28 -14.28 19.84
N LYS A 425 3.57 -14.89 21.00
CA LYS A 425 4.77 -15.71 21.24
C LYS A 425 4.68 -17.18 20.80
N GLN A 426 3.74 -17.58 19.95
CA GLN A 426 3.70 -18.97 19.46
C GLN A 426 4.45 -19.23 18.15
N ASN A 427 4.99 -18.22 17.45
CA ASN A 427 5.79 -18.49 16.23
C ASN A 427 7.00 -17.57 16.14
N ARG A 428 8.21 -18.16 16.33
CA ARG A 428 9.51 -17.47 16.20
C ARG A 428 9.85 -17.02 14.77
N ASN A 429 9.01 -17.36 13.78
CA ASN A 429 9.13 -16.90 12.38
C ASN A 429 8.37 -15.59 12.08
N ILE A 430 7.70 -14.97 13.07
CA ILE A 430 6.91 -13.73 12.88
C ILE A 430 7.75 -12.45 13.13
N LEU A 431 9.03 -12.58 13.49
CA LEU A 431 9.91 -11.44 13.78
C LEU A 431 10.45 -10.70 12.53
N TYR A 432 10.14 -11.19 11.33
CA TYR A 432 10.33 -10.48 10.07
C TYR A 432 9.14 -10.72 9.14
N GLU A 433 7.95 -10.22 9.49
CA GLU A 433 6.89 -10.06 8.49
C GLU A 433 7.17 -8.85 7.60
N HIS A 434 8.16 -8.97 6.69
CA HIS A 434 8.21 -8.19 5.45
C HIS A 434 7.13 -8.65 4.44
N ASN A 435 5.97 -9.14 4.92
CA ASN A 435 5.11 -10.02 4.14
C ASN A 435 3.61 -9.68 4.12
N ALA A 436 3.20 -8.52 4.63
CA ALA A 436 1.87 -8.00 4.33
C ALA A 436 1.89 -7.20 3.01
N LEU A 437 1.58 -7.84 1.88
CA LEU A 437 0.86 -7.12 0.81
C LEU A 437 -0.37 -6.53 1.50
N GLY A 438 -0.32 -5.23 1.77
CA GLY A 438 -1.22 -4.61 2.73
C GLY A 438 -2.67 -4.95 2.41
N ALA A 439 -3.44 -5.30 3.44
CA ALA A 439 -4.89 -5.25 3.41
C ALA A 439 -5.35 -4.06 2.56
N ASN A 440 -6.15 -4.33 1.53
CA ASN A 440 -6.67 -3.32 0.60
C ASN A 440 -7.12 -2.09 1.38
N SER A 441 -6.36 -0.99 1.32
CA SER A 441 -6.82 0.27 1.91
C SER A 441 -7.43 1.20 0.87
N SER A 442 -7.67 0.68 -0.33
CA SER A 442 -8.50 1.30 -1.36
C SER A 442 -9.98 0.90 -1.27
N TYR A 443 -10.38 -0.29 -0.80
CA TYR A 443 -11.78 -0.80 -0.81
C TYR A 443 -12.10 -1.58 0.48
N GLU A 444 -13.12 -1.16 1.24
CA GLU A 444 -14.42 -1.84 1.43
C GLU A 444 -14.35 -2.95 2.50
N MET A 445 -15.09 -2.76 3.60
CA MET A 445 -15.23 -3.69 4.72
C MET A 445 -16.06 -4.94 4.35
N GLU A 446 -16.11 -5.33 3.08
CA GLU A 446 -16.87 -6.50 2.62
C GLU A 446 -16.02 -7.57 1.92
N ASP A 447 -14.70 -7.36 1.78
CA ASP A 447 -13.83 -8.37 1.16
C ASP A 447 -12.84 -8.96 2.15
N ASN A 448 -13.37 -9.82 3.01
CA ASN A 448 -12.61 -10.77 3.82
C ASN A 448 -12.00 -11.93 3.00
N GLU A 449 -11.94 -11.83 1.66
CA GLU A 449 -11.05 -12.67 0.86
C GLU A 449 -9.65 -12.06 0.83
N SER A 450 -9.01 -12.15 2.00
CA SER A 450 -7.59 -12.45 2.20
C SER A 450 -6.69 -12.31 0.95
N VAL A 451 -6.35 -11.09 0.55
CA VAL A 451 -5.14 -10.84 -0.28
C VAL A 451 -3.86 -11.24 0.48
N GLY A 452 -3.99 -11.47 1.80
CA GLY A 452 -3.03 -12.14 2.66
C GLY A 452 -3.41 -13.57 3.07
N SER A 453 -4.21 -14.33 2.29
CA SER A 453 -4.35 -15.76 2.57
C SER A 453 -3.01 -16.41 2.28
N CYS A 454 -2.23 -16.61 3.32
CA CYS A 454 -1.27 -17.67 3.33
C CYS A 454 -2.10 -18.95 3.46
N GLU A 455 -2.38 -19.62 2.35
CA GLU A 455 -3.05 -20.92 2.42
C GLU A 455 -1.99 -21.98 2.72
N GLU A 456 -2.26 -22.79 3.72
CA GLU A 456 -1.49 -24.01 3.94
C GLU A 456 -1.77 -24.96 2.80
N VAL A 457 -0.70 -25.41 2.16
CA VAL A 457 -0.78 -26.32 1.01
C VAL A 457 -0.01 -27.58 1.35
N GLU A 458 -0.70 -28.70 1.16
CA GLU A 458 -0.14 -30.02 1.35
C GLU A 458 0.96 -30.28 0.32
N ILE A 459 2.10 -30.75 0.82
CA ILE A 459 3.14 -31.36 0.02
C ILE A 459 2.78 -32.83 -0.12
N ALA A 460 2.88 -33.35 -1.34
CA ALA A 460 2.66 -34.76 -1.61
C ALA A 460 3.53 -35.64 -0.71
N ASN A 461 2.90 -36.48 0.11
CA ASN A 461 3.58 -37.49 0.91
C ASN A 461 3.41 -38.86 0.27
N ALA A 462 4.50 -39.62 0.16
CA ALA A 462 4.54 -40.90 -0.54
C ALA A 462 3.61 -41.97 0.08
N GLU A 463 3.33 -41.86 1.38
CA GLU A 463 2.49 -42.80 2.13
C GLU A 463 0.98 -42.63 1.83
N GLU A 464 0.46 -41.40 1.71
CA GLU A 464 -0.96 -41.14 1.42
C GLU A 464 -1.33 -41.42 -0.05
N ALA A 465 -0.39 -41.26 -0.97
CA ALA A 465 -0.64 -41.44 -2.41
C ALA A 465 -0.68 -42.91 -2.84
N ALA A 466 0.00 -43.78 -2.10
CA ALA A 466 -0.08 -45.22 -2.32
C ALA A 466 -1.49 -45.75 -2.05
N GLU A 467 -2.20 -45.18 -1.07
CA GLU A 467 -3.60 -45.52 -0.77
C GLU A 467 -4.57 -44.98 -1.84
N GLU A 468 -4.39 -43.75 -2.32
CA GLU A 468 -5.21 -43.17 -3.40
C GLU A 468 -5.00 -43.87 -4.76
N ALA A 469 -3.75 -44.21 -5.12
CA ALA A 469 -3.44 -44.93 -6.36
C ALA A 469 -4.00 -46.36 -6.36
N GLN A 470 -3.96 -47.06 -5.21
CA GLN A 470 -4.61 -48.36 -5.05
C GLN A 470 -6.14 -48.29 -5.16
N CYS A 471 -6.76 -47.17 -4.75
CA CYS A 471 -8.20 -46.94 -4.91
C CYS A 471 -8.61 -46.59 -6.36
N GLU A 472 -7.75 -45.93 -7.15
CA GLU A 472 -8.02 -45.67 -8.56
C GLU A 472 -7.80 -46.92 -9.43
N GLU A 473 -6.80 -47.77 -9.14
CA GLU A 473 -6.61 -49.04 -9.83
C GLU A 473 -7.77 -50.02 -9.56
N THR A 474 -8.25 -50.14 -8.31
CA THR A 474 -9.40 -50.99 -7.99
C THR A 474 -10.68 -50.54 -8.70
N ASN A 475 -10.95 -49.23 -8.77
CA ASN A 475 -12.06 -48.68 -9.55
C ASN A 475 -11.89 -48.90 -11.08
N ARG A 476 -10.66 -48.84 -11.60
CA ARG A 476 -10.39 -49.08 -13.03
C ARG A 476 -10.60 -50.55 -13.41
N PHE A 477 -10.25 -51.49 -12.52
CA PHE A 477 -10.51 -52.92 -12.69
C PHE A 477 -12.01 -53.26 -12.62
N GLU A 478 -12.79 -52.63 -11.72
CA GLU A 478 -14.24 -52.84 -11.64
C GLU A 478 -14.98 -52.32 -12.89
N VAL A 479 -14.57 -51.19 -13.48
CA VAL A 479 -15.20 -50.65 -14.70
C VAL A 479 -14.86 -51.48 -15.95
N THR A 480 -13.69 -52.11 -16.01
CA THR A 480 -13.35 -53.05 -17.09
C THR A 480 -14.01 -54.42 -16.93
N ALA A 481 -14.29 -54.87 -15.71
CA ALA A 481 -14.97 -56.14 -15.44
C ALA A 481 -16.49 -56.10 -15.71
N PHE A 482 -17.09 -54.92 -15.80
CA PHE A 482 -18.51 -54.74 -16.15
C PHE A 482 -18.76 -54.57 -17.67
N ASN A 483 -17.71 -54.50 -18.49
CA ASN A 483 -17.81 -54.33 -19.95
C ASN A 483 -17.25 -55.53 -20.75
N SER A 484 -17.07 -56.68 -20.10
CA SER A 484 -16.67 -57.95 -20.73
C SER A 484 -17.77 -59.01 -20.65
#